data_AF-A0A9P3IFB0-F1
#
_entry.id   AF-A0A9P3IFB0-F1
#
_cell.length_a   1.000
_cell.length_b   1.000
_cell.length_c   1.000
_cell.angle_alpha   90.00
_cell.angle_beta   90.00
_cell.angle_gamma   90.00
#
_symmetry.space_group_name_H-M   'P 1'
#
loop_
_entity.id
_entity.type
_entity.pdbx_description
1 polymer ?
#
loop_
_entity_poly.entity_id
_entity_poly.type
_entity_poly.pdbx_seq_one_letter_code
_entity_poly.pdbx_strand_id
1 'polypeptide(L)'
;LDCSGAAGGADCLIVCGRGAADEADGSTGVAHLLEHLAFKGTPVIGTRDAQKEARLLELRSTELKEAREGAATEGTVKRLEDDFARLQQQAAELSVPNAFGALVSREGGVGLNATTSQDSTQYFVSLPANKLELWMALESGRFLAPVFRELYSEKEVVREERRLRIDNTPYGRFTETFAHMAFPTSPMADLRLDTVSSDFDRLGRREVEAFFQQHYTPGKLTCAVVGDVSAHEVERLATKYFSPWQPASPPSQPIPALPFSLASSSPLLLASTFPLPLSSSPALSSSLPTLTPPSSSPSRAWRSASREEGWEAARMAAAAVGGEREMRMSVGANPLYFEGYFRPSSASVDDPIISVISSLLYGSRSSRLYKNLVLPGRALSASATETYPGDKRPGLFLLSAFPPLGGTTDAVAAALQEQLQHMADSRVPDSELARVRKSLRVGFLELLGSNSGLARVLCEYSTRAGRWEALVEEVQRIEEVTPRDVQQVARLLFSPDMRVTAHAVSA
;
A
#
# COMPACT_ATOMS: atom_id res chain seq x y z
N LEU A 1 0.98 7.44 27.40
CA LEU A 1 1.80 8.64 27.14
C LEU A 1 0.82 9.80 27.17
N ASP A 2 1.11 10.84 27.95
CA ASP A 2 0.27 12.03 28.01
C ASP A 2 0.94 13.12 27.16
N CYS A 3 0.20 13.66 26.20
CA CYS A 3 0.70 14.52 25.13
C CYS A 3 0.04 15.92 25.16
N SER A 4 -0.53 16.32 26.29
CA SER A 4 -1.31 17.55 26.52
C SER A 4 -0.52 18.88 26.44
N GLY A 5 0.54 18.95 25.63
CA GLY A 5 1.53 20.03 25.63
C GLY A 5 1.62 20.90 24.36
N ALA A 6 0.99 20.48 23.26
CA ALA A 6 0.94 21.23 22.00
C ALA A 6 -0.51 21.39 21.54
N ALA A 7 -0.86 22.56 20.97
CA ALA A 7 -2.24 22.98 20.69
C ALA A 7 -3.10 21.84 20.10
N GLY A 8 -4.05 21.36 20.90
CA GLY A 8 -4.68 20.05 20.76
C GLY A 8 -5.19 19.74 19.35
N GLY A 9 -4.44 18.89 18.65
CA GLY A 9 -4.83 18.31 17.37
C GLY A 9 -5.23 16.84 17.52
N ALA A 10 -6.01 16.36 16.57
CA ALA A 10 -6.34 14.95 16.35
C ALA A 10 -5.96 14.57 14.92
N ASP A 11 -5.04 13.62 14.77
CA ASP A 11 -4.80 12.94 13.50
C ASP A 11 -5.80 11.79 13.39
N CYS A 12 -6.56 11.80 12.29
CA CYS A 12 -7.64 10.86 12.05
C CYS A 12 -7.36 10.09 10.75
N LEU A 13 -7.45 8.76 10.80
CA LEU A 13 -7.13 7.86 9.70
C LEU A 13 -8.21 6.78 9.57
N ILE A 14 -8.63 6.49 8.34
CA ILE A 14 -9.45 5.34 7.98
C ILE A 14 -8.73 4.54 6.90
N VAL A 15 -8.59 3.22 7.11
CA VAL A 15 -7.95 2.29 6.17
C VAL A 15 -8.95 1.23 5.73
N CYS A 16 -9.19 1.17 4.42
CA CYS A 16 -9.84 0.05 3.77
C CYS A 16 -8.82 -1.08 3.60
N GLY A 17 -9.15 -2.28 4.07
CA GLY A 17 -8.29 -3.46 3.97
C GLY A 17 -8.19 -4.08 2.57
N ARG A 18 -8.41 -3.30 1.51
CA ARG A 18 -8.47 -3.70 0.11
C ARG A 18 -7.75 -2.69 -0.78
N GLY A 19 -7.00 -3.19 -1.76
CA GLY A 19 -6.26 -2.38 -2.72
C GLY A 19 -6.34 -2.95 -4.14
N ALA A 20 -5.42 -2.55 -5.03
CA ALA A 20 -5.45 -2.97 -6.43
C ALA A 20 -5.33 -4.51 -6.63
N ALA A 21 -4.59 -5.23 -5.78
CA ALA A 21 -4.55 -6.70 -5.85
C ALA A 21 -5.79 -7.41 -5.25
N ASP A 22 -6.79 -6.63 -4.78
CA ASP A 22 -8.14 -7.08 -4.42
C ASP A 22 -9.18 -6.76 -5.51
N GLU A 23 -8.76 -6.22 -6.65
CA GLU A 23 -9.55 -6.08 -7.86
C GLU A 23 -9.74 -7.44 -8.56
N ALA A 24 -10.69 -7.47 -9.50
CA ALA A 24 -10.99 -8.61 -10.34
C ALA A 24 -11.20 -8.16 -11.79
N ASP A 25 -11.12 -9.08 -12.75
CA ASP A 25 -11.31 -8.86 -14.18
C ASP A 25 -12.57 -8.02 -14.46
N GLY A 26 -12.48 -7.00 -15.31
CA GLY A 26 -13.54 -6.02 -15.53
C GLY A 26 -13.61 -4.87 -14.51
N SER A 27 -12.76 -4.86 -13.47
CA SER A 27 -12.70 -3.79 -12.46
C SER A 27 -11.31 -3.19 -12.22
N THR A 28 -10.30 -3.52 -13.04
CA THR A 28 -8.92 -3.06 -12.86
C THR A 28 -8.79 -1.53 -12.82
N GLY A 29 -8.03 -1.00 -11.85
CA GLY A 29 -7.82 0.42 -11.59
C GLY A 29 -8.92 1.11 -10.77
N VAL A 30 -9.99 0.40 -10.37
CA VAL A 30 -11.10 0.97 -9.58
C VAL A 30 -10.68 1.38 -8.16
N ALA A 31 -9.69 0.72 -7.55
CA ALA A 31 -9.22 1.02 -6.21
C ALA A 31 -8.52 2.39 -6.17
N HIS A 32 -7.65 2.68 -7.14
CA HIS A 32 -7.02 4.00 -7.27
C HIS A 32 -8.04 5.05 -7.72
N LEU A 33 -8.95 4.71 -8.65
CA LEU A 33 -10.01 5.62 -9.07
C LEU A 33 -10.94 6.02 -7.89
N LEU A 34 -11.18 5.12 -6.92
CA LEU A 34 -11.90 5.42 -5.68
C LEU A 34 -11.11 6.32 -4.71
N GLU A 35 -9.80 6.46 -4.85
CA GLU A 35 -9.00 7.46 -4.13
C GLU A 35 -9.42 8.87 -4.53
N HIS A 36 -9.40 9.14 -5.84
CA HIS A 36 -9.85 10.40 -6.45
C HIS A 36 -11.32 10.68 -6.15
N LEU A 37 -12.19 9.67 -6.30
CA LEU A 37 -13.63 9.86 -6.26
C LEU A 37 -14.21 9.98 -4.85
N ALA A 38 -13.56 9.44 -3.82
CA ALA A 38 -14.07 9.55 -2.45
C ALA A 38 -14.10 11.01 -1.93
N PHE A 39 -13.24 11.90 -2.45
CA PHE A 39 -13.25 13.33 -2.07
C PHE A 39 -14.28 14.17 -2.85
N LYS A 40 -14.95 13.60 -3.85
CA LYS A 40 -15.95 14.32 -4.67
C LYS A 40 -17.24 14.61 -3.92
N GLY A 41 -17.49 13.94 -2.80
CA GLY A 41 -18.48 14.31 -1.80
C GLY A 41 -19.70 13.40 -1.75
N THR A 42 -20.84 13.99 -1.40
CA THR A 42 -22.08 13.30 -0.98
C THR A 42 -23.32 14.00 -1.58
N PRO A 43 -24.57 13.57 -1.27
CA PRO A 43 -25.77 14.35 -1.62
C PRO A 43 -25.89 15.69 -0.87
N VAL A 44 -25.03 15.95 0.12
CA VAL A 44 -25.04 17.17 0.96
C VAL A 44 -23.82 18.07 0.67
N ILE A 45 -22.71 17.50 0.20
CA ILE A 45 -21.42 18.18 0.00
C ILE A 45 -20.95 17.97 -1.43
N GLY A 46 -20.54 19.03 -2.11
CA GLY A 46 -20.01 18.97 -3.49
C GLY A 46 -21.04 19.19 -4.60
N THR A 47 -22.25 19.66 -4.28
CA THR A 47 -23.31 19.89 -5.28
C THR A 47 -24.24 21.04 -4.90
N ARG A 48 -24.84 21.67 -5.91
CA ARG A 48 -25.85 22.75 -5.82
C ARG A 48 -27.28 22.23 -5.83
N ASP A 49 -27.51 21.06 -6.42
CA ASP A 49 -28.82 20.41 -6.55
C ASP A 49 -28.62 18.91 -6.72
N ALA A 50 -28.55 18.20 -5.59
CA ALA A 50 -28.32 16.75 -5.56
C ALA A 50 -29.42 15.94 -6.28
N GLN A 51 -30.66 16.42 -6.28
CA GLN A 51 -31.78 15.69 -6.88
C GLN A 51 -31.75 15.78 -8.41
N LYS A 52 -31.37 16.93 -8.97
CA LYS A 52 -31.14 17.10 -10.41
C LYS A 52 -29.84 16.45 -10.85
N GLU A 53 -28.76 16.59 -10.07
CA GLU A 53 -27.47 15.96 -10.36
C GLU A 53 -27.57 14.44 -10.45
N ALA A 54 -28.15 13.77 -9.45
CA ALA A 54 -28.28 12.30 -9.45
C ALA A 54 -29.04 11.78 -10.68
N ARG A 55 -30.04 12.53 -11.16
CA ARG A 55 -30.76 12.21 -12.41
C ARG A 55 -29.88 12.37 -13.65
N LEU A 56 -29.11 13.45 -13.75
CA LEU A 56 -28.22 13.70 -14.88
C LEU A 56 -27.08 12.68 -14.94
N LEU A 57 -26.55 12.26 -13.79
CA LEU A 57 -25.48 11.27 -13.69
C LEU A 57 -25.92 9.87 -14.19
N GLU A 58 -27.15 9.43 -13.90
CA GLU A 58 -27.70 8.14 -14.36
C GLU A 58 -28.02 8.10 -15.86
N LEU A 59 -28.55 9.18 -16.43
CA LEU A 59 -29.09 9.19 -17.79
C LEU A 59 -28.07 8.77 -18.86
N ARG A 60 -28.53 7.97 -19.84
CA ARG A 60 -27.77 7.40 -20.96
C ARG A 60 -26.56 6.51 -20.61
N SER A 61 -26.11 6.45 -19.36
CA SER A 61 -24.93 5.67 -18.96
C SER A 61 -25.00 4.19 -19.36
N THR A 62 -26.13 3.52 -19.08
CA THR A 62 -26.37 2.12 -19.43
C THR A 62 -26.57 1.95 -20.94
N GLU A 63 -27.41 2.79 -21.55
CA GLU A 63 -27.70 2.75 -23.00
C GLU A 63 -26.43 2.88 -23.85
N LEU A 64 -25.50 3.75 -23.45
CA LEU A 64 -24.22 3.94 -24.13
C LEU A 64 -23.29 2.72 -23.95
N LYS A 65 -23.29 2.09 -22.78
CA LYS A 65 -22.52 0.85 -22.56
C LYS A 65 -23.06 -0.29 -23.42
N GLU A 66 -24.37 -0.55 -23.36
CA GLU A 66 -25.07 -1.56 -24.17
C GLU A 66 -24.89 -1.32 -25.67
N ALA A 67 -24.89 -0.05 -26.12
CA ALA A 67 -24.63 0.29 -27.53
C ALA A 67 -23.17 0.08 -27.96
N ARG A 68 -22.20 0.24 -27.06
CA ARG A 68 -20.77 -0.01 -27.33
C ARG A 68 -20.41 -1.50 -27.29
N GLU A 69 -21.12 -2.29 -26.48
CA GLU A 69 -20.88 -3.74 -26.32
C GLU A 69 -21.73 -4.59 -27.27
N GLY A 70 -22.86 -4.07 -27.76
CA GLY A 70 -23.75 -4.71 -28.72
C GLY A 70 -23.50 -4.32 -30.18
N ALA A 71 -24.29 -4.90 -31.09
CA ALA A 71 -24.21 -4.66 -32.54
C ALA A 71 -24.91 -3.35 -32.99
N ALA A 72 -24.75 -2.26 -32.25
CA ALA A 72 -25.31 -0.96 -32.62
C ALA A 72 -24.53 -0.32 -33.78
N THR A 73 -25.19 0.55 -34.55
CA THR A 73 -24.51 1.30 -35.61
C THR A 73 -23.66 2.44 -35.04
N GLU A 74 -22.54 2.78 -35.68
CA GLU A 74 -21.67 3.90 -35.29
C GLU A 74 -22.44 5.21 -35.11
N GLY A 75 -23.38 5.53 -36.02
CA GLY A 75 -24.26 6.69 -35.94
C GLY A 75 -25.35 6.63 -34.86
N THR A 76 -25.43 5.52 -34.11
CA THR A 76 -26.23 5.38 -32.88
C THR A 76 -25.33 5.50 -31.65
N VAL A 77 -24.18 4.82 -31.63
CA VAL A 77 -23.16 4.96 -30.57
C VAL A 77 -22.74 6.42 -30.41
N LYS A 78 -22.31 7.08 -31.49
CA LYS A 78 -21.89 8.48 -31.47
C LYS A 78 -22.98 9.43 -30.95
N ARG A 79 -24.24 9.18 -31.29
CA ARG A 79 -25.38 10.00 -30.82
C ARG A 79 -25.59 9.85 -29.31
N LEU A 80 -25.40 8.65 -28.77
CA LEU A 80 -25.43 8.38 -27.33
C LEU A 80 -24.21 9.00 -26.63
N GLU A 81 -23.05 9.07 -27.28
CA GLU A 81 -21.86 9.78 -26.78
C GLU A 81 -22.07 11.29 -26.73
N ASP A 82 -22.60 11.90 -27.81
CA ASP A 82 -22.95 13.33 -27.88
C ASP A 82 -24.04 13.70 -26.84
N ASP A 83 -25.04 12.82 -26.63
CA ASP A 83 -26.06 12.95 -25.58
C ASP A 83 -25.46 12.83 -24.17
N PHE A 84 -24.58 11.85 -23.95
CA PHE A 84 -23.98 11.58 -22.65
C PHE A 84 -22.99 12.66 -22.23
N ALA A 85 -22.13 13.13 -23.13
CA ALA A 85 -21.21 14.23 -22.88
C ALA A 85 -21.96 15.52 -22.47
N ARG A 86 -23.08 15.82 -23.14
CA ARG A 86 -23.96 16.96 -22.80
C ARG A 86 -24.60 16.80 -21.41
N LEU A 87 -24.99 15.58 -21.02
CA LEU A 87 -25.52 15.29 -19.68
C LEU A 87 -24.44 15.41 -18.59
N GLN A 88 -23.21 14.93 -18.86
CA GLN A 88 -22.07 15.10 -17.95
C GLN A 88 -21.72 16.59 -17.75
N GLN A 89 -21.76 17.41 -18.80
CA GLN A 89 -21.58 18.86 -18.69
C GLN A 89 -22.66 19.51 -17.80
N GLN A 90 -23.94 19.15 -17.99
CA GLN A 90 -25.04 19.64 -17.16
C GLN A 90 -24.95 19.19 -15.69
N ALA A 91 -24.33 18.05 -15.40
CA ALA A 91 -24.02 17.62 -14.04
C ALA A 91 -22.84 18.44 -13.45
N ALA A 92 -21.79 18.68 -14.23
CA ALA A 92 -20.63 19.48 -13.81
C ALA A 92 -20.99 20.93 -13.44
N GLU A 93 -22.00 21.53 -14.10
CA GLU A 93 -22.56 22.85 -13.73
C GLU A 93 -23.21 22.87 -12.32
N LEU A 94 -23.63 21.71 -11.80
CA LEU A 94 -24.18 21.54 -10.46
C LEU A 94 -23.12 21.17 -9.42
N SER A 95 -22.00 20.56 -9.84
CA SER A 95 -20.89 20.25 -8.94
C SER A 95 -20.32 21.50 -8.26
N VAL A 96 -19.75 21.31 -7.09
CA VAL A 96 -18.93 22.30 -6.39
C VAL A 96 -17.54 21.70 -6.18
N PRO A 97 -16.60 21.93 -7.12
CA PRO A 97 -15.27 21.34 -7.09
C PRO A 97 -14.54 21.59 -5.76
N ASN A 98 -13.90 20.53 -5.23
CA ASN A 98 -13.17 20.54 -3.96
C ASN A 98 -13.98 21.04 -2.74
N ALA A 99 -15.33 20.93 -2.73
CA ALA A 99 -16.13 21.36 -1.58
C ALA A 99 -15.74 20.68 -0.27
N PHE A 100 -15.39 19.38 -0.31
CA PHE A 100 -14.97 18.61 0.86
C PHE A 100 -13.64 19.14 1.43
N GLY A 101 -12.59 19.23 0.60
CA GLY A 101 -11.28 19.71 1.03
C GLY A 101 -11.24 21.19 1.40
N ALA A 102 -12.05 22.03 0.73
CA ALA A 102 -12.23 23.44 1.09
C ALA A 102 -12.92 23.60 2.46
N LEU A 103 -13.89 22.74 2.78
CA LEU A 103 -14.54 22.72 4.09
C LEU A 103 -13.55 22.31 5.18
N VAL A 104 -12.84 21.19 5.00
CA VAL A 104 -11.80 20.71 5.93
C VAL A 104 -10.73 21.80 6.18
N SER A 105 -10.19 22.39 5.11
CA SER A 105 -9.17 23.45 5.18
C SER A 105 -9.67 24.69 5.94
N ARG A 106 -10.90 25.14 5.69
CA ARG A 106 -11.50 26.33 6.36
C ARG A 106 -11.62 26.14 7.86
N GLU A 107 -11.84 24.91 8.31
CA GLU A 107 -12.03 24.57 9.72
C GLU A 107 -10.70 24.25 10.44
N GLY A 108 -9.56 24.48 9.78
CA GLY A 108 -8.22 24.30 10.32
C GLY A 108 -7.57 22.95 9.99
N GLY A 109 -8.18 22.14 9.12
CA GLY A 109 -7.65 20.84 8.74
C GLY A 109 -6.46 20.94 7.78
N VAL A 110 -5.44 20.10 8.01
CA VAL A 110 -4.22 20.02 7.20
C VAL A 110 -3.87 18.58 6.89
N GLY A 111 -3.13 18.36 5.80
CA GLY A 111 -2.72 17.01 5.39
C GLY A 111 -3.86 16.09 4.99
N LEU A 112 -5.04 16.62 4.65
CA LEU A 112 -6.12 15.84 4.05
C LEU A 112 -5.63 15.20 2.76
N ASN A 113 -5.50 13.88 2.75
CA ASN A 113 -5.08 13.13 1.57
C ASN A 113 -5.52 11.66 1.68
N ALA A 114 -5.25 10.91 0.61
CA ALA A 114 -5.34 9.46 0.60
C ALA A 114 -4.06 8.82 0.04
N THR A 115 -3.99 7.49 0.09
CA THR A 115 -3.03 6.67 -0.65
C THR A 115 -3.57 5.26 -0.92
N THR A 116 -3.49 4.80 -2.16
CA THR A 116 -3.83 3.42 -2.58
C THR A 116 -2.59 2.54 -2.71
N SER A 117 -2.80 1.27 -2.45
CA SER A 117 -1.82 0.19 -2.35
C SER A 117 -2.37 -1.06 -3.07
N GLN A 118 -1.55 -2.09 -3.29
CA GLN A 118 -2.03 -3.41 -3.71
C GLN A 118 -2.95 -4.03 -2.64
N ASP A 119 -2.81 -3.58 -1.40
CA ASP A 119 -3.27 -4.25 -0.19
C ASP A 119 -4.26 -3.39 0.62
N SER A 120 -4.33 -2.08 0.35
CA SER A 120 -5.17 -1.14 1.10
C SER A 120 -5.47 0.15 0.32
N THR A 121 -6.47 0.90 0.76
CA THR A 121 -6.59 2.34 0.50
C THR A 121 -6.73 3.06 1.83
N GLN A 122 -5.89 4.07 2.07
CA GLN A 122 -5.84 4.86 3.30
C GLN A 122 -6.38 6.27 3.05
N TYR A 123 -7.06 6.86 4.03
CA TYR A 123 -7.54 8.24 4.00
C TYR A 123 -7.26 8.91 5.34
N PHE A 124 -6.55 10.04 5.33
CA PHE A 124 -6.08 10.69 6.56
C PHE A 124 -6.20 12.21 6.51
N VAL A 125 -6.33 12.81 7.70
CA VAL A 125 -6.35 14.25 7.91
C VAL A 125 -5.93 14.59 9.34
N SER A 126 -5.24 15.71 9.51
CA SER A 126 -4.99 16.33 10.81
C SER A 126 -5.96 17.48 11.03
N LEU A 127 -6.65 17.54 12.17
CA LEU A 127 -7.62 18.57 12.52
C LEU A 127 -7.42 19.05 13.97
N PRO A 128 -7.81 20.29 14.32
CA PRO A 128 -7.94 20.69 15.72
C PRO A 128 -8.92 19.76 16.45
N ALA A 129 -8.62 19.35 17.70
CA ALA A 129 -9.39 18.34 18.41
C ALA A 129 -10.86 18.72 18.61
N ASN A 130 -11.16 20.02 18.73
CA ASN A 130 -12.53 20.54 18.78
C ASN A 130 -13.32 20.45 17.45
N LYS A 131 -12.72 19.88 16.39
CA LYS A 131 -13.35 19.54 15.12
C LYS A 131 -13.62 18.03 14.96
N LEU A 132 -13.41 17.21 15.99
CA LEU A 132 -13.66 15.77 15.94
C LEU A 132 -15.10 15.41 15.49
N GLU A 133 -16.12 16.12 15.99
CA GLU A 133 -17.51 15.90 15.58
C GLU A 133 -17.77 16.30 14.12
N LEU A 134 -17.09 17.34 13.62
CA LEU A 134 -17.14 17.69 12.20
C LEU A 134 -16.50 16.57 11.35
N TRP A 135 -15.31 16.10 11.73
CA TRP A 135 -14.62 15.02 11.03
C TRP A 135 -15.51 13.76 10.95
N MET A 136 -16.06 13.32 12.09
CA MET A 136 -17.00 12.20 12.16
C MET A 136 -18.19 12.36 11.20
N ALA A 137 -18.79 13.57 11.12
CA ALA A 137 -19.90 13.85 10.22
C ALA A 137 -19.51 13.82 8.73
N LEU A 138 -18.34 14.36 8.39
CA LEU A 138 -17.81 14.37 7.01
C LEU A 138 -17.49 12.94 6.55
N GLU A 139 -16.79 12.17 7.36
CA GLU A 139 -16.39 10.80 7.04
C GLU A 139 -17.58 9.84 7.01
N SER A 140 -18.52 9.95 7.94
CA SER A 140 -19.76 9.16 7.84
C SER A 140 -20.50 9.48 6.55
N GLY A 141 -20.60 10.76 6.16
CA GLY A 141 -21.19 11.12 4.87
C GLY A 141 -20.44 10.49 3.70
N ARG A 142 -19.10 10.55 3.73
CA ARG A 142 -18.22 10.05 2.68
C ARG A 142 -18.33 8.54 2.44
N PHE A 143 -18.58 7.73 3.48
CA PHE A 143 -18.71 6.29 3.32
C PHE A 143 -20.15 5.74 3.31
N LEU A 144 -21.11 6.38 4.00
CA LEU A 144 -22.51 5.93 4.00
C LEU A 144 -23.26 6.38 2.73
N ALA A 145 -22.87 7.51 2.14
CA ALA A 145 -23.48 8.06 0.92
C ALA A 145 -22.47 8.84 0.06
N PRO A 146 -21.42 8.20 -0.49
CA PRO A 146 -20.58 8.81 -1.51
C PRO A 146 -21.39 9.14 -2.77
N VAL A 147 -21.00 10.20 -3.47
CA VAL A 147 -21.47 10.51 -4.84
C VAL A 147 -20.25 10.60 -5.75
N PHE A 148 -20.08 9.60 -6.60
CA PHE A 148 -19.00 9.52 -7.59
C PHE A 148 -19.26 10.40 -8.82
N ARG A 149 -19.55 11.69 -8.56
CA ARG A 149 -19.53 12.77 -9.57
C ARG A 149 -18.10 12.94 -10.11
N GLU A 150 -17.98 13.60 -11.26
CA GLU A 150 -16.69 13.88 -11.92
C GLU A 150 -15.90 12.62 -12.37
N LEU A 151 -16.50 11.42 -12.34
CA LEU A 151 -15.90 10.14 -12.77
C LEU A 151 -15.08 10.26 -14.06
N TYR A 152 -15.70 10.72 -15.15
CA TYR A 152 -15.07 10.70 -16.46
C TYR A 152 -13.93 11.72 -16.59
N SER A 153 -13.99 12.84 -15.86
CA SER A 153 -12.88 13.78 -15.74
C SER A 153 -11.72 13.21 -14.91
N GLU A 154 -12.00 12.51 -13.80
CA GLU A 154 -10.92 11.85 -13.02
C GLU A 154 -10.27 10.70 -13.80
N LYS A 155 -11.00 10.01 -14.68
CA LYS A 155 -10.39 9.04 -15.59
C LYS A 155 -9.37 9.69 -16.52
N GLU A 156 -9.57 10.92 -16.97
CA GLU A 156 -8.54 11.66 -17.73
C GLU A 156 -7.37 12.13 -16.84
N VAL A 157 -7.61 12.49 -15.58
CA VAL A 157 -6.54 12.80 -14.61
C VAL A 157 -5.63 11.58 -14.41
N VAL A 158 -6.20 10.41 -14.12
CA VAL A 158 -5.45 9.15 -13.94
C VAL A 158 -4.69 8.76 -15.22
N ARG A 159 -5.23 9.03 -16.43
CA ARG A 159 -4.47 8.84 -17.68
C ARG A 159 -3.29 9.80 -17.83
N GLU A 160 -3.40 11.04 -17.36
CA GLU A 160 -2.27 11.98 -17.35
C GLU A 160 -1.24 11.63 -16.27
N GLU A 161 -1.68 11.12 -15.11
CA GLU A 161 -0.76 10.53 -14.12
C GLU A 161 0.03 9.36 -14.70
N ARG A 162 -0.63 8.39 -15.36
CA ARG A 162 0.07 7.32 -16.08
C ARG A 162 1.10 7.87 -17.06
N ARG A 163 0.76 8.89 -17.85
CA ARG A 163 1.69 9.51 -18.80
C ARG A 163 2.91 10.11 -18.11
N LEU A 164 2.71 10.84 -17.01
CA LEU A 164 3.75 11.53 -16.26
C LEU A 164 4.60 10.60 -15.38
N ARG A 165 4.06 9.47 -14.94
CA ARG A 165 4.69 8.52 -14.00
C ARG A 165 5.30 7.32 -14.74
N ILE A 166 4.57 6.74 -15.69
CA ILE A 166 4.94 5.51 -16.40
C ILE A 166 5.37 5.76 -17.86
N ASP A 167 4.47 6.26 -18.71
CA ASP A 167 4.67 6.17 -20.16
C ASP A 167 5.80 7.09 -20.67
N ASN A 168 5.99 8.26 -20.07
CA ASN A 168 7.04 9.23 -20.46
C ASN A 168 8.28 9.19 -19.55
N THR A 169 8.39 8.28 -18.58
CA THR A 169 9.58 8.16 -17.72
C THR A 169 10.43 6.94 -18.11
N PRO A 170 11.77 7.06 -18.22
CA PRO A 170 12.64 5.93 -18.58
C PRO A 170 12.58 4.75 -17.60
N TYR A 171 12.28 5.01 -16.32
CA TYR A 171 12.19 3.96 -15.29
C TYR A 171 10.77 3.46 -15.01
N GLY A 172 9.74 4.17 -15.45
CA GLY A 172 8.34 3.77 -15.26
C GLY A 172 8.03 2.47 -16.00
N ARG A 173 8.17 2.49 -17.33
CA ARG A 173 8.03 1.28 -18.18
C ARG A 173 8.96 0.14 -17.76
N PHE A 174 10.15 0.45 -17.26
CA PHE A 174 11.09 -0.55 -16.73
C PHE A 174 10.53 -1.27 -15.50
N THR A 175 9.97 -0.50 -14.56
CA THR A 175 9.37 -1.03 -13.31
C THR A 175 8.09 -1.81 -13.58
N GLU A 176 7.24 -1.33 -14.49
CA GLU A 176 6.04 -2.01 -14.98
C GLU A 176 6.38 -3.35 -15.67
N THR A 177 7.31 -3.34 -16.63
CA THR A 177 7.74 -4.57 -17.33
C THR A 177 8.38 -5.59 -16.37
N PHE A 178 9.16 -5.12 -15.39
CA PHE A 178 9.71 -5.99 -14.34
C PHE A 178 8.62 -6.60 -13.46
N ALA A 179 7.56 -5.85 -13.14
CA ALA A 179 6.42 -6.36 -12.37
C ALA A 179 5.66 -7.45 -13.14
N HIS A 180 5.37 -7.25 -14.43
CA HIS A 180 4.74 -8.29 -15.26
C HIS A 180 5.63 -9.53 -15.43
N MET A 181 6.96 -9.39 -15.56
CA MET A 181 7.89 -10.52 -15.59
C MET A 181 7.89 -11.30 -14.25
N ALA A 182 7.89 -10.59 -13.12
CA ALA A 182 7.93 -11.20 -11.80
C ALA A 182 6.57 -11.77 -11.32
N PHE A 183 5.45 -11.31 -11.86
CA PHE A 183 4.11 -11.67 -11.38
C PHE A 183 3.14 -12.04 -12.54
N PRO A 184 3.53 -12.88 -13.52
CA PRO A 184 2.85 -13.00 -14.82
C PRO A 184 1.41 -13.53 -14.78
N THR A 185 0.96 -14.04 -13.63
CA THR A 185 -0.39 -14.60 -13.40
C THR A 185 -1.08 -14.01 -12.16
N SER A 186 -0.56 -12.90 -11.61
CA SER A 186 -1.01 -12.33 -10.34
C SER A 186 -1.35 -10.84 -10.48
N PRO A 187 -2.47 -10.36 -9.89
CA PRO A 187 -2.82 -8.93 -9.82
C PRO A 187 -1.73 -8.02 -9.21
N MET A 188 -0.72 -8.61 -8.56
CA MET A 188 0.46 -7.88 -8.09
C MET A 188 1.26 -7.24 -9.23
N ALA A 189 1.17 -7.75 -10.48
CA ALA A 189 1.85 -7.18 -11.63
C ALA A 189 1.37 -5.76 -11.98
N ASP A 190 0.07 -5.51 -11.86
CA ASP A 190 -0.56 -4.23 -12.22
C ASP A 190 -0.26 -3.19 -11.14
N LEU A 191 0.71 -2.31 -11.37
CA LEU A 191 1.32 -1.47 -10.33
C LEU A 191 0.46 -0.30 -9.83
N ARG A 192 -0.54 -0.62 -9.01
CA ARG A 192 -1.23 0.24 -8.01
C ARG A 192 -1.96 1.51 -8.48
N LEU A 193 -1.33 2.41 -9.24
CA LEU A 193 -1.83 3.77 -9.50
C LEU A 193 -2.16 4.03 -10.99
N ASP A 194 -1.38 3.45 -11.90
CA ASP A 194 -1.31 3.91 -13.29
C ASP A 194 -1.92 2.92 -14.31
N THR A 195 -2.76 1.97 -13.86
CA THR A 195 -3.28 0.87 -14.68
C THR A 195 -4.46 1.28 -15.58
N VAL A 196 -4.15 1.88 -16.73
CA VAL A 196 -5.14 2.25 -17.77
C VAL A 196 -5.35 1.06 -18.72
N SER A 197 -6.17 0.10 -18.31
CA SER A 197 -6.53 -1.08 -19.10
C SER A 197 -7.81 -0.90 -19.93
N SER A 198 -8.16 -1.89 -20.77
CA SER A 198 -9.48 -1.96 -21.43
C SER A 198 -10.64 -1.97 -20.45
N ASP A 199 -10.41 -2.43 -19.23
CA ASP A 199 -11.43 -2.51 -18.19
C ASP A 199 -11.54 -1.18 -17.46
N PHE A 200 -10.42 -0.49 -17.22
CA PHE A 200 -10.42 0.91 -16.80
C PHE A 200 -11.22 1.78 -17.77
N ASP A 201 -11.05 1.62 -19.09
CA ASP A 201 -11.85 2.35 -20.10
C ASP A 201 -13.36 2.08 -19.96
N ARG A 202 -13.75 0.83 -19.67
CA ARG A 202 -15.14 0.39 -19.46
C ARG A 202 -15.76 0.81 -18.13
N LEU A 203 -14.97 1.12 -17.09
CA LEU A 203 -15.49 1.53 -15.77
C LEU A 203 -16.48 2.70 -15.88
N GLY A 204 -17.76 2.43 -15.57
CA GLY A 204 -18.78 3.42 -15.30
C GLY A 204 -19.02 3.58 -13.80
N ARG A 205 -19.96 4.45 -13.42
CA ARG A 205 -20.27 4.67 -12.00
C ARG A 205 -20.84 3.44 -11.31
N ARG A 206 -21.60 2.59 -12.02
CA ARG A 206 -22.21 1.39 -11.41
C ARG A 206 -21.17 0.34 -11.03
N GLU A 207 -20.10 0.22 -11.81
CA GLU A 207 -18.97 -0.65 -11.52
C GLU A 207 -18.19 -0.13 -10.29
N VAL A 208 -17.96 1.19 -10.22
CA VAL A 208 -17.36 1.87 -9.05
C VAL A 208 -18.25 1.70 -7.80
N GLU A 209 -19.56 1.89 -7.93
CA GLU A 209 -20.55 1.72 -6.85
C GLU A 209 -20.63 0.28 -6.36
N ALA A 210 -20.59 -0.70 -7.27
CA ALA A 210 -20.59 -2.12 -6.92
C ALA A 210 -19.31 -2.54 -6.19
N PHE A 211 -18.12 -2.12 -6.68
CA PHE A 211 -16.87 -2.37 -5.97
C PHE A 211 -16.86 -1.69 -4.60
N PHE A 212 -17.32 -0.44 -4.51
CA PHE A 212 -17.43 0.27 -3.25
C PHE A 212 -18.35 -0.48 -2.26
N GLN A 213 -19.58 -0.83 -2.65
CA GLN A 213 -20.51 -1.58 -1.80
C GLN A 213 -19.96 -2.96 -1.38
N GLN A 214 -19.18 -3.62 -2.24
CA GLN A 214 -18.57 -4.91 -1.95
C GLN A 214 -17.38 -4.80 -0.97
N HIS A 215 -16.53 -3.78 -1.09
CA HIS A 215 -15.25 -3.69 -0.38
C HIS A 215 -15.23 -2.69 0.79
N TYR A 216 -15.95 -1.57 0.68
CA TYR A 216 -16.02 -0.50 1.68
C TYR A 216 -17.22 -0.71 2.60
N THR A 217 -17.13 -1.70 3.48
CA THR A 217 -18.16 -2.02 4.48
C THR A 217 -17.60 -1.90 5.91
N PRO A 218 -18.44 -1.70 6.95
CA PRO A 218 -17.97 -1.51 8.32
C PRO A 218 -16.98 -2.58 8.81
N GLY A 219 -17.22 -3.85 8.46
CA GLY A 219 -16.35 -4.98 8.83
C GLY A 219 -15.06 -5.13 8.02
N LYS A 220 -14.74 -4.19 7.12
CA LYS A 220 -13.53 -4.19 6.27
C LYS A 220 -12.68 -2.91 6.42
N LEU A 221 -13.10 -2.00 7.29
CA LEU A 221 -12.50 -0.69 7.51
C LEU A 221 -11.98 -0.57 8.95
N THR A 222 -10.73 -0.18 9.11
CA THR A 222 -10.19 0.23 10.42
C THR A 222 -10.19 1.75 10.52
N CYS A 223 -10.55 2.29 11.69
CA CYS A 223 -10.36 3.69 12.02
C CYS A 223 -9.40 3.84 13.21
N ALA A 224 -8.52 4.84 13.16
CA ALA A 224 -7.76 5.33 14.30
C ALA A 224 -7.93 6.86 14.40
N VAL A 225 -8.17 7.34 15.62
CA VAL A 225 -8.16 8.76 15.98
C VAL A 225 -7.16 8.91 17.11
N VAL A 226 -6.16 9.78 16.93
CA VAL A 226 -5.06 9.94 17.89
C VAL A 226 -4.78 11.42 18.12
N GLY A 227 -4.74 11.82 19.40
CA GLY A 227 -4.39 13.18 19.80
C GLY A 227 -5.08 13.60 21.09
N ASP A 228 -5.35 14.90 21.21
CA ASP A 228 -5.95 15.53 22.40
C ASP A 228 -7.48 15.31 22.46
N VAL A 229 -7.90 14.04 22.51
CA VAL A 229 -9.30 13.60 22.49
C VAL A 229 -9.55 12.48 23.50
N SER A 230 -10.74 12.46 24.11
CA SER A 230 -11.12 11.37 25.01
C SER A 230 -11.71 10.18 24.25
N ALA A 231 -11.32 8.95 24.61
CA ALA A 231 -11.82 7.74 23.94
C ALA A 231 -13.35 7.60 24.03
N HIS A 232 -13.96 7.99 25.15
CA HIS A 232 -15.42 8.02 25.32
C HIS A 232 -16.10 8.99 24.34
N GLU A 233 -15.50 10.15 24.05
CA GLU A 233 -16.05 11.10 23.07
C GLU A 233 -15.89 10.58 21.64
N VAL A 234 -14.75 9.95 21.32
CA VAL A 234 -14.54 9.25 20.03
C VAL A 234 -15.59 8.15 19.85
N GLU A 235 -15.83 7.32 20.85
CA GLU A 235 -16.85 6.25 20.84
C GLU A 235 -18.26 6.82 20.69
N ARG A 236 -18.65 7.81 21.51
CA ARG A 236 -19.96 8.48 21.45
C ARG A 236 -20.24 9.05 20.06
N LEU A 237 -19.24 9.69 19.45
CA LEU A 237 -19.36 10.25 18.10
C LEU A 237 -19.38 9.16 17.03
N ALA A 238 -18.54 8.13 17.14
CA ALA A 238 -18.55 6.99 16.22
C ALA A 238 -19.92 6.29 16.22
N THR A 239 -20.52 6.05 17.39
CA THR A 239 -21.89 5.55 17.51
C THR A 239 -22.89 6.52 16.85
N LYS A 240 -22.83 7.82 17.17
CA LYS A 240 -23.76 8.83 16.61
C LYS A 240 -23.76 8.87 15.07
N TYR A 241 -22.57 8.74 14.45
CA TYR A 241 -22.40 8.99 13.01
C TYR A 241 -22.33 7.72 12.15
N PHE A 242 -21.78 6.61 12.67
CA PHE A 242 -21.60 5.37 11.89
C PHE A 242 -22.57 4.24 12.25
N SER A 243 -23.30 4.27 13.38
CA SER A 243 -24.33 3.24 13.66
C SER A 243 -25.48 3.15 12.64
N PRO A 244 -25.85 4.18 11.86
CA PRO A 244 -26.78 4.03 10.74
C PRO A 244 -26.25 3.16 9.58
N TRP A 245 -24.95 2.83 9.55
CA TRP A 245 -24.30 2.12 8.45
C TRP A 245 -24.58 0.62 8.48
N GLN A 246 -25.69 0.22 7.87
CA GLN A 246 -25.90 -1.18 7.53
C GLN A 246 -25.00 -1.55 6.34
N PRO A 247 -24.30 -2.69 6.34
CA PRO A 247 -23.66 -3.21 5.15
C PRO A 247 -24.70 -3.37 4.03
N ALA A 248 -24.37 -2.95 2.81
CA ALA A 248 -25.22 -3.24 1.66
C ALA A 248 -25.33 -4.77 1.48
N SER A 249 -26.51 -5.25 1.09
CA SER A 249 -26.65 -6.61 0.58
C SER A 249 -25.64 -6.80 -0.57
N PRO A 250 -24.85 -7.91 -0.60
CA PRO A 250 -23.87 -8.11 -1.65
C PRO A 250 -24.54 -8.10 -3.04
N PRO A 251 -23.87 -7.56 -4.08
CA PRO A 251 -24.47 -7.43 -5.40
C PRO A 251 -24.96 -8.79 -5.92
N SER A 252 -26.12 -8.79 -6.58
CA SER A 252 -26.82 -10.01 -7.02
C SER A 252 -26.10 -10.80 -8.13
N GLN A 253 -25.01 -10.25 -8.65
CA GLN A 253 -24.00 -10.97 -9.40
C GLN A 253 -22.65 -10.67 -8.75
N PRO A 254 -21.88 -11.68 -8.29
CA PRO A 254 -20.51 -11.45 -7.87
C PRO A 254 -19.67 -11.11 -9.10
N ILE A 255 -18.81 -10.09 -9.00
CA ILE A 255 -17.69 -9.95 -9.94
C ILE A 255 -16.86 -11.24 -9.80
N PRO A 256 -16.50 -11.95 -10.89
CA PRO A 256 -15.77 -13.21 -10.79
C PRO A 256 -14.40 -12.98 -10.14
N ALA A 257 -14.29 -13.32 -8.85
CA ALA A 257 -12.98 -13.37 -8.20
C ALA A 257 -12.13 -14.40 -8.95
N LEU A 258 -10.88 -14.02 -9.29
CA LEU A 258 -9.93 -14.93 -9.91
C LEU A 258 -9.86 -16.24 -9.11
N PRO A 259 -9.87 -17.42 -9.76
CA PRO A 259 -9.98 -18.72 -9.09
C PRO A 259 -8.65 -19.12 -8.45
N PHE A 260 -8.18 -18.34 -7.46
CA PHE A 260 -7.06 -18.71 -6.61
C PHE A 260 -7.50 -19.78 -5.60
N SER A 261 -7.73 -20.98 -6.13
CA SER A 261 -8.12 -22.16 -5.39
C SER A 261 -6.96 -22.68 -4.53
N LEU A 262 -6.69 -22.01 -3.41
CA LEU A 262 -6.07 -22.69 -2.27
C LEU A 262 -6.99 -23.82 -1.84
N ALA A 263 -6.63 -25.06 -2.20
CA ALA A 263 -7.34 -26.25 -1.78
C ALA A 263 -7.39 -26.27 -0.24
N SER A 264 -8.59 -26.17 0.34
CA SER A 264 -8.72 -25.69 1.71
C SER A 264 -8.31 -26.73 2.76
N SER A 265 -7.43 -26.34 3.69
CA SER A 265 -7.46 -26.89 5.04
C SER A 265 -6.89 -25.90 6.07
N SER A 266 -7.81 -25.32 6.86
CA SER A 266 -7.56 -24.53 8.09
C SER A 266 -6.90 -23.14 7.95
N PRO A 267 -7.22 -22.18 8.84
CA PRO A 267 -6.60 -20.85 8.88
C PRO A 267 -5.52 -20.73 9.97
N LEU A 268 -4.48 -19.92 9.70
CA LEU A 268 -3.68 -19.14 10.66
C LEU A 268 -2.89 -18.11 9.83
N LEU A 269 -3.31 -16.84 9.82
CA LEU A 269 -2.78 -15.73 10.63
C LEU A 269 -1.30 -15.39 10.40
N LEU A 270 -1.09 -14.12 10.06
CA LEU A 270 -0.03 -13.70 9.16
C LEU A 270 0.14 -12.15 9.34
N ALA A 271 1.28 -11.59 9.81
CA ALA A 271 1.55 -10.11 9.87
C ALA A 271 3.04 -9.60 10.03
N SER A 272 3.48 -8.60 9.21
CA SER A 272 4.54 -7.54 9.45
C SER A 272 4.32 -6.28 8.55
N THR A 273 4.98 -5.10 8.60
CA THR A 273 6.24 -4.78 7.87
C THR A 273 6.82 -3.37 8.24
N PHE A 274 7.41 -2.66 7.28
CA PHE A 274 8.57 -1.76 7.36
C PHE A 274 8.70 -0.91 6.05
N PRO A 275 9.60 0.09 5.90
CA PRO A 275 10.07 1.14 6.83
C PRO A 275 10.21 2.55 6.14
N LEU A 276 11.07 3.44 6.71
CA LEU A 276 11.62 4.74 6.23
C LEU A 276 10.94 6.04 6.73
N PRO A 277 11.64 7.21 6.76
CA PRO A 277 13.08 7.48 6.90
C PRO A 277 13.42 8.45 8.08
N LEU A 278 14.72 8.75 8.29
CA LEU A 278 15.25 9.48 9.48
C LEU A 278 15.54 10.98 9.25
N SER A 279 15.39 11.78 10.32
CA SER A 279 16.00 13.11 10.51
C SER A 279 16.48 13.29 11.97
N SER A 280 17.30 14.29 12.29
CA SER A 280 18.24 14.21 13.42
C SER A 280 18.10 15.25 14.55
N SER A 281 18.29 14.76 15.79
CA SER A 281 18.66 15.51 17.02
C SER A 281 17.52 16.22 17.78
N PRO A 282 17.67 16.55 19.09
CA PRO A 282 18.76 16.21 20.02
C PRO A 282 18.31 15.34 21.22
N ALA A 283 19.22 15.03 22.15
CA ALA A 283 18.93 14.16 23.30
C ALA A 283 18.14 14.87 24.42
N LEU A 284 17.19 14.16 25.03
CA LEU A 284 16.51 14.54 26.27
C LEU A 284 16.65 13.45 27.34
N SER A 285 16.59 13.84 28.61
CA SER A 285 16.89 12.98 29.76
C SER A 285 15.85 11.87 29.94
N SER A 286 16.30 10.65 30.22
CA SER A 286 15.42 9.47 30.33
C SER A 286 14.84 9.28 31.73
N SER A 287 13.52 9.17 31.82
CA SER A 287 12.80 8.62 32.98
C SER A 287 11.66 7.73 32.45
N LEU A 288 12.02 6.53 32.01
CA LEU A 288 11.11 5.58 31.36
C LEU A 288 10.43 4.68 32.40
N PRO A 289 9.10 4.44 32.31
CA PRO A 289 8.45 3.38 33.05
C PRO A 289 8.86 2.00 32.48
N THR A 290 9.18 1.05 33.37
CA THR A 290 9.53 -0.32 32.98
C THR A 290 8.27 -1.14 32.68
N LEU A 291 8.06 -1.47 31.41
CA LEU A 291 7.06 -2.47 31.01
C LEU A 291 7.59 -3.88 31.33
N THR A 292 6.92 -4.60 32.24
CA THR A 292 7.22 -5.99 32.56
C THR A 292 6.58 -6.95 31.54
N PRO A 293 7.34 -7.91 30.96
CA PRO A 293 6.80 -8.84 29.97
C PRO A 293 5.98 -9.98 30.60
N PRO A 294 5.02 -10.57 29.87
CA PRO A 294 4.31 -11.77 30.31
C PRO A 294 5.25 -13.00 30.32
N SER A 295 5.16 -13.81 31.38
CA SER A 295 6.14 -14.85 31.68
C SER A 295 5.87 -16.20 31.01
N SER A 296 5.85 -16.24 29.66
CA SER A 296 5.79 -17.50 28.90
C SER A 296 6.38 -17.37 27.51
N SER A 297 7.60 -17.88 27.29
CA SER A 297 8.15 -18.04 25.93
C SER A 297 7.36 -19.13 25.18
N PRO A 298 6.67 -18.81 24.07
CA PRO A 298 5.88 -19.80 23.34
C PRO A 298 6.79 -20.82 22.65
N SER A 299 6.39 -22.10 22.64
CA SER A 299 7.26 -23.23 22.25
C SER A 299 7.81 -23.12 20.83
N ARG A 300 9.04 -23.59 20.57
CA ARG A 300 9.67 -23.42 19.24
C ARG A 300 8.98 -24.17 18.07
N ALA A 301 8.09 -25.12 18.35
CA ALA A 301 7.52 -26.02 17.34
C ALA A 301 6.52 -25.36 16.36
N TRP A 302 5.72 -24.37 16.79
CA TRP A 302 4.81 -23.67 15.88
C TRP A 302 5.58 -22.78 14.88
N ARG A 303 6.69 -22.17 15.32
CA ARG A 303 7.56 -21.35 14.44
C ARG A 303 8.17 -22.14 13.28
N SER A 304 8.27 -23.48 13.36
CA SER A 304 8.72 -24.31 12.22
C SER A 304 7.61 -24.62 11.21
N ALA A 305 6.37 -24.85 11.64
CA ALA A 305 5.26 -25.16 10.73
C ALA A 305 4.87 -23.93 9.90
N SER A 306 4.55 -22.81 10.58
CA SER A 306 4.15 -21.56 9.91
C SER A 306 5.30 -20.84 9.19
N ARG A 307 6.54 -21.26 9.41
CA ARG A 307 7.67 -20.92 8.54
C ARG A 307 7.53 -21.65 7.20
N GLU A 308 7.38 -22.97 7.22
CA GLU A 308 7.33 -23.76 5.99
C GLU A 308 6.13 -23.39 5.11
N GLU A 309 4.95 -23.15 5.71
CA GLU A 309 3.76 -22.64 5.02
C GLU A 309 4.03 -21.32 4.28
N GLY A 310 4.67 -20.35 4.96
CA GLY A 310 5.02 -19.06 4.37
C GLY A 310 6.08 -19.14 3.26
N TRP A 311 7.09 -20.00 3.43
CA TRP A 311 8.13 -20.21 2.41
C TRP A 311 7.65 -21.05 1.23
N GLU A 312 6.70 -21.98 1.41
CA GLU A 312 6.07 -22.69 0.30
C GLU A 312 5.23 -21.75 -0.56
N ALA A 313 4.45 -20.85 0.04
CA ALA A 313 3.73 -19.82 -0.71
C ALA A 313 4.68 -18.91 -1.51
N ALA A 314 5.87 -18.63 -0.97
CA ALA A 314 6.93 -17.89 -1.67
C ALA A 314 7.54 -18.69 -2.83
N ARG A 315 7.84 -19.98 -2.63
CA ARG A 315 8.36 -20.88 -3.68
C ARG A 315 7.36 -21.09 -4.80
N MET A 316 6.06 -21.18 -4.50
CA MET A 316 5.00 -21.27 -5.50
C MET A 316 4.88 -19.99 -6.33
N ALA A 317 5.01 -18.81 -5.71
CA ALA A 317 5.10 -17.54 -6.45
C ALA A 317 6.36 -17.48 -7.33
N ALA A 318 7.52 -17.90 -6.81
CA ALA A 318 8.76 -17.98 -7.58
C ALA A 318 8.68 -18.97 -8.75
N ALA A 319 8.01 -20.10 -8.58
CA ALA A 319 7.81 -21.10 -9.63
C ALA A 319 6.89 -20.58 -10.75
N ALA A 320 5.89 -19.76 -10.43
CA ALA A 320 4.94 -19.20 -11.39
C ALA A 320 5.57 -18.25 -12.44
N VAL A 321 6.76 -17.71 -12.19
CA VAL A 321 7.55 -16.95 -13.18
C VAL A 321 7.96 -17.84 -14.37
N GLY A 322 8.23 -19.13 -14.11
CA GLY A 322 8.65 -20.07 -15.14
C GLY A 322 10.00 -19.73 -15.78
N GLY A 323 9.94 -19.24 -17.03
CA GLY A 323 11.04 -19.20 -18.00
C GLY A 323 12.08 -18.09 -17.78
N GLU A 324 11.90 -16.94 -18.43
CA GLU A 324 12.85 -15.83 -18.32
C GLU A 324 12.74 -15.14 -16.95
N ARG A 325 13.84 -15.12 -16.21
CA ARG A 325 13.97 -14.50 -14.88
C ARG A 325 14.86 -13.27 -14.87
N GLU A 326 15.39 -12.89 -16.03
CA GLU A 326 16.39 -11.83 -16.21
C GLU A 326 15.96 -10.94 -17.38
N MET A 327 15.43 -9.76 -17.05
CA MET A 327 15.04 -8.75 -18.03
C MET A 327 16.24 -7.86 -18.37
N ARG A 328 16.51 -7.63 -19.67
CA ARG A 328 17.36 -6.51 -20.13
C ARG A 328 16.52 -5.56 -20.97
N MET A 329 16.55 -4.27 -20.64
CA MET A 329 15.80 -3.24 -21.37
C MET A 329 16.65 -1.98 -21.57
N SER A 330 16.66 -1.46 -22.80
CA SER A 330 17.28 -0.17 -23.12
C SER A 330 16.42 0.97 -22.57
N VAL A 331 17.07 1.94 -21.90
CA VAL A 331 16.45 3.16 -21.38
C VAL A 331 17.22 4.40 -21.80
N GLY A 332 16.49 5.49 -22.07
CA GLY A 332 17.08 6.82 -22.31
C GLY A 332 17.52 7.53 -21.03
N ALA A 333 18.22 6.84 -20.12
CA ALA A 333 18.63 7.32 -18.82
C ALA A 333 19.86 6.59 -18.27
N ASN A 334 20.33 6.97 -17.08
CA ASN A 334 21.39 6.25 -16.39
C ASN A 334 21.01 4.76 -16.20
N PRO A 335 21.95 3.82 -16.30
CA PRO A 335 21.66 2.42 -16.01
C PRO A 335 21.12 2.21 -14.59
N LEU A 336 20.24 1.23 -14.42
CA LEU A 336 19.62 0.85 -13.15
C LEU A 336 19.52 -0.68 -13.09
N TYR A 337 19.91 -1.26 -11.96
CA TYR A 337 19.79 -2.68 -11.71
C TYR A 337 18.76 -2.96 -10.60
N PHE A 338 17.89 -3.93 -10.83
CA PHE A 338 16.97 -4.52 -9.86
C PHE A 338 17.32 -6.00 -9.64
N GLU A 339 17.32 -6.43 -8.38
CA GLU A 339 17.42 -7.84 -7.99
C GLU A 339 16.32 -8.14 -6.95
N GLY A 340 15.29 -8.86 -7.39
CA GLY A 340 14.16 -9.25 -6.56
C GLY A 340 14.30 -10.67 -6.06
N TYR A 341 14.08 -10.87 -4.76
CA TYR A 341 14.03 -12.18 -4.14
C TYR A 341 12.64 -12.47 -3.62
N PHE A 342 12.02 -13.55 -4.09
CA PHE A 342 10.75 -14.01 -3.58
C PHE A 342 10.84 -14.29 -2.09
N ARG A 343 9.88 -13.72 -1.38
CA ARG A 343 9.70 -13.82 0.06
C ARG A 343 8.29 -14.32 0.33
N PRO A 344 8.05 -14.88 1.53
CA PRO A 344 6.68 -14.98 2.05
C PRO A 344 6.00 -13.61 1.96
N SER A 345 4.68 -13.54 2.15
CA SER A 345 4.07 -12.24 2.50
C SER A 345 4.82 -11.60 3.68
N SER A 346 4.66 -10.28 3.90
CA SER A 346 5.07 -9.62 5.16
C SER A 346 4.76 -10.47 6.38
N ALA A 347 3.67 -11.17 6.21
CA ALA A 347 2.87 -11.81 7.17
C ALA A 347 3.54 -13.05 7.84
N SER A 348 4.64 -13.56 7.32
CA SER A 348 5.36 -14.72 7.88
C SER A 348 5.93 -14.50 9.29
N VAL A 349 6.01 -15.60 10.06
CA VAL A 349 6.74 -15.66 11.35
C VAL A 349 8.21 -15.27 11.24
N ASP A 350 8.79 -15.36 10.04
CA ASP A 350 10.19 -15.04 9.76
C ASP A 350 10.42 -13.57 9.41
N ASP A 351 9.40 -12.76 9.18
CA ASP A 351 9.63 -11.40 8.70
C ASP A 351 10.37 -10.49 9.69
N PRO A 352 10.19 -10.57 11.03
CA PRO A 352 11.08 -9.88 11.98
C PRO A 352 12.59 -10.20 11.79
N ILE A 353 12.92 -11.27 11.08
CA ILE A 353 14.29 -11.62 10.67
C ILE A 353 14.62 -11.03 9.29
N ILE A 354 13.68 -11.02 8.32
CA ILE A 354 13.81 -10.30 7.04
C ILE A 354 14.02 -8.79 7.29
N SER A 355 13.27 -8.22 8.23
CA SER A 355 13.43 -6.88 8.79
C SER A 355 14.86 -6.62 9.28
N VAL A 356 15.43 -7.54 10.06
CA VAL A 356 16.83 -7.42 10.52
C VAL A 356 17.83 -7.55 9.36
N ILE A 357 17.56 -8.42 8.37
CA ILE A 357 18.35 -8.56 7.14
C ILE A 357 18.36 -7.26 6.33
N SER A 358 17.20 -6.63 6.13
CA SER A 358 17.07 -5.33 5.46
C SER A 358 17.95 -4.27 6.11
N SER A 359 17.86 -4.09 7.43
CA SER A 359 18.62 -3.05 8.13
C SER A 359 20.12 -3.36 8.27
N LEU A 360 20.53 -4.61 8.12
CA LEU A 360 21.94 -4.97 7.91
C LEU A 360 22.43 -4.55 6.51
N LEU A 361 21.59 -4.67 5.48
CA LEU A 361 21.92 -4.29 4.09
C LEU A 361 21.82 -2.77 3.85
N TYR A 362 20.73 -2.13 4.24
CA TYR A 362 20.31 -0.77 3.87
C TYR A 362 19.94 0.10 5.10
N GLY A 363 19.44 1.33 4.86
CA GLY A 363 18.83 2.19 5.88
C GLY A 363 19.79 3.05 6.71
N SER A 364 21.11 2.85 6.66
CA SER A 364 22.06 3.71 7.38
C SER A 364 23.44 3.79 6.75
N ARG A 365 24.22 4.83 7.11
CA ARG A 365 25.67 4.92 6.80
C ARG A 365 26.51 3.78 7.43
N SER A 366 25.90 2.92 8.24
CA SER A 366 26.55 1.76 8.85
C SER A 366 26.16 0.42 8.21
N SER A 367 25.24 0.41 7.25
CA SER A 367 24.77 -0.80 6.57
C SER A 367 25.77 -1.29 5.51
N ARG A 368 25.63 -2.56 5.11
CA ARG A 368 26.59 -3.25 4.22
C ARG A 368 26.61 -2.66 2.81
N LEU A 369 25.45 -2.34 2.22
CA LEU A 369 25.37 -1.73 0.89
C LEU A 369 26.03 -0.34 0.85
N TYR A 370 25.80 0.49 1.88
CA TYR A 370 26.46 1.79 1.95
C TYR A 370 27.97 1.66 2.08
N LYS A 371 28.46 0.84 3.02
CA LYS A 371 29.90 0.66 3.28
C LYS A 371 30.66 0.02 2.12
N ASN A 372 30.07 -0.97 1.46
CA ASN A 372 30.81 -1.89 0.58
C ASN A 372 30.52 -1.66 -0.91
N LEU A 373 29.44 -0.95 -1.26
CA LEU A 373 29.14 -0.54 -2.64
C LEU A 373 29.24 0.97 -2.82
N VAL A 374 28.50 1.77 -2.03
CA VAL A 374 28.36 3.22 -2.26
C VAL A 374 29.62 4.00 -1.86
N LEU A 375 30.10 3.82 -0.64
CA LEU A 375 31.28 4.51 -0.11
C LEU A 375 32.58 4.28 -0.93
N PRO A 376 32.88 3.07 -1.46
CA PRO A 376 34.02 2.86 -2.36
C PRO A 376 33.72 3.17 -3.84
N GLY A 377 32.53 3.69 -4.18
CA GLY A 377 32.17 4.06 -5.56
C GLY A 377 31.89 2.88 -6.50
N ARG A 378 31.65 1.66 -5.99
CA ARG A 378 31.20 0.50 -6.80
C ARG A 378 29.73 0.63 -7.25
N ALA A 379 28.95 1.48 -6.58
CA ALA A 379 27.63 1.94 -6.99
C ALA A 379 27.49 3.44 -6.66
N LEU A 380 26.70 4.18 -7.46
CA LEU A 380 26.30 5.55 -7.13
C LEU A 380 25.31 5.56 -5.95
N SER A 381 24.39 4.60 -5.93
CA SER A 381 23.48 4.33 -4.82
C SER A 381 23.03 2.87 -4.84
N ALA A 382 22.65 2.35 -3.67
CA ALA A 382 22.08 1.02 -3.51
C ALA A 382 21.05 1.03 -2.37
N SER A 383 19.91 0.36 -2.55
CA SER A 383 18.80 0.34 -1.61
C SER A 383 18.09 -1.02 -1.56
N ALA A 384 17.25 -1.21 -0.54
CA ALA A 384 16.39 -2.38 -0.38
C ALA A 384 14.96 -1.93 -0.06
N THR A 385 13.98 -2.58 -0.68
CA THR A 385 12.54 -2.44 -0.44
C THR A 385 12.01 -3.80 0.00
N GLU A 386 11.42 -3.88 1.19
CA GLU A 386 11.24 -5.17 1.88
C GLU A 386 10.02 -5.98 1.41
N THR A 387 9.05 -5.28 0.84
CA THR A 387 7.81 -5.82 0.27
C THR A 387 7.50 -5.04 -1.00
N TYR A 388 7.67 -5.69 -2.15
CA TYR A 388 7.34 -5.17 -3.47
C TYR A 388 6.48 -6.17 -4.25
N PRO A 389 5.44 -5.72 -4.97
CA PRO A 389 4.80 -4.40 -4.93
C PRO A 389 3.72 -4.30 -3.83
N GLY A 390 3.67 -5.23 -2.88
CA GLY A 390 2.70 -5.26 -1.78
C GLY A 390 3.11 -6.22 -0.66
N ASP A 391 2.34 -6.22 0.43
CA ASP A 391 2.74 -6.81 1.71
C ASP A 391 1.89 -8.04 2.12
N LYS A 392 0.56 -8.04 1.94
CA LYS A 392 -0.33 -9.13 2.40
C LYS A 392 -0.11 -10.45 1.66
N ARG A 393 0.37 -10.38 0.42
CA ARG A 393 0.59 -11.52 -0.49
C ARG A 393 2.09 -11.81 -0.61
N PRO A 394 2.51 -13.04 -0.94
CA PRO A 394 3.90 -13.32 -1.32
C PRO A 394 4.37 -12.36 -2.42
N GLY A 395 5.60 -11.88 -2.31
CA GLY A 395 6.13 -10.79 -3.13
C GLY A 395 7.64 -10.82 -3.18
N LEU A 396 8.26 -9.69 -3.52
CA LEU A 396 9.72 -9.54 -3.60
C LEU A 396 10.27 -8.72 -2.43
N PHE A 397 11.39 -9.18 -1.88
CA PHE A 397 12.40 -8.33 -1.27
C PHE A 397 13.24 -7.79 -2.43
N LEU A 398 13.06 -6.51 -2.76
CA LEU A 398 13.62 -5.88 -3.95
C LEU A 398 14.85 -5.03 -3.61
N LEU A 399 16.01 -5.45 -4.11
CA LEU A 399 17.22 -4.63 -4.14
C LEU A 399 17.23 -3.78 -5.41
N SER A 400 17.67 -2.54 -5.29
CA SER A 400 17.88 -1.66 -6.44
C SER A 400 19.17 -0.86 -6.30
N ALA A 401 19.91 -0.68 -7.40
CA ALA A 401 21.17 0.05 -7.39
C ALA A 401 21.51 0.69 -8.73
N PHE A 402 22.10 1.89 -8.66
CA PHE A 402 22.60 2.63 -9.81
C PHE A 402 24.12 2.44 -9.91
N PRO A 403 24.68 2.04 -11.07
CA PRO A 403 26.12 2.01 -11.28
C PRO A 403 26.78 3.39 -11.14
N PRO A 404 28.10 3.44 -10.88
CA PRO A 404 28.86 4.69 -11.00
C PRO A 404 28.88 5.16 -12.47
N LEU A 405 29.28 6.41 -12.71
CA LEU A 405 29.40 6.95 -14.06
C LEU A 405 30.36 6.09 -14.92
N GLY A 406 29.86 5.53 -16.02
CA GLY A 406 30.61 4.61 -16.89
C GLY A 406 30.65 3.14 -16.41
N GLY A 407 30.02 2.82 -15.27
CA GLY A 407 29.86 1.44 -14.80
C GLY A 407 28.66 0.72 -15.43
N THR A 408 28.63 -0.61 -15.33
CA THR A 408 27.54 -1.46 -15.85
C THR A 408 26.64 -1.98 -14.73
N THR A 409 25.41 -2.38 -15.10
CA THR A 409 24.48 -3.08 -14.20
C THR A 409 25.05 -4.41 -13.73
N ASP A 410 25.74 -5.16 -14.58
CA ASP A 410 26.32 -6.47 -14.23
C ASP A 410 27.46 -6.35 -13.18
N ALA A 411 28.24 -5.28 -13.21
CA ALA A 411 29.27 -4.99 -12.19
C ALA A 411 28.66 -4.68 -10.82
N VAL A 412 27.50 -4.01 -10.80
CA VAL A 412 26.72 -3.75 -9.58
C VAL A 412 26.02 -5.02 -9.08
N ALA A 413 25.47 -5.83 -9.98
CA ALA A 413 24.90 -7.14 -9.66
C ALA A 413 25.92 -8.03 -8.95
N ALA A 414 27.13 -8.17 -9.51
CA ALA A 414 28.21 -8.91 -8.86
C ALA A 414 28.59 -8.33 -7.48
N ALA A 415 28.58 -7.00 -7.32
CA ALA A 415 28.86 -6.36 -6.04
C ALA A 415 27.75 -6.54 -5.00
N LEU A 416 26.48 -6.61 -5.41
CA LEU A 416 25.34 -6.96 -4.54
C LEU A 416 25.44 -8.42 -4.09
N GLN A 417 25.64 -9.34 -5.04
CA GLN A 417 25.77 -10.77 -4.80
C GLN A 417 26.87 -11.11 -3.78
N GLU A 418 28.02 -10.43 -3.84
CA GLU A 418 29.08 -10.51 -2.83
C GLU A 418 28.56 -10.29 -1.40
N GLN A 419 27.67 -9.30 -1.19
CA GLN A 419 27.14 -8.97 0.13
C GLN A 419 26.05 -9.94 0.61
N LEU A 420 25.21 -10.42 -0.31
CA LEU A 420 24.13 -11.37 0.00
C LEU A 420 24.70 -12.76 0.31
N GLN A 421 25.63 -13.24 -0.52
CA GLN A 421 26.32 -14.52 -0.29
C GLN A 421 27.13 -14.47 1.02
N HIS A 422 27.86 -13.38 1.28
CA HIS A 422 28.55 -13.19 2.56
C HIS A 422 27.58 -13.16 3.76
N MET A 423 26.33 -12.69 3.61
CA MET A 423 25.32 -12.75 4.66
C MET A 423 24.73 -14.17 4.86
N ALA A 424 24.57 -14.94 3.79
CA ALA A 424 24.15 -16.33 3.86
C ALA A 424 25.24 -17.25 4.44
N ASP A 425 26.52 -16.99 4.14
CA ASP A 425 27.63 -17.84 4.55
C ASP A 425 28.25 -17.47 5.90
N SER A 426 28.32 -16.18 6.24
CA SER A 426 29.02 -15.71 7.44
C SER A 426 28.08 -15.29 8.57
N ARG A 427 28.37 -15.78 9.79
CA ARG A 427 27.64 -15.39 11.01
C ARG A 427 27.77 -13.88 11.26
N VAL A 428 26.64 -13.19 11.35
CA VAL A 428 26.58 -11.77 11.73
C VAL A 428 27.17 -11.57 13.14
N PRO A 429 28.14 -10.66 13.35
CA PRO A 429 28.65 -10.35 14.67
C PRO A 429 27.57 -9.82 15.61
N ASP A 430 27.57 -10.26 16.87
CA ASP A 430 26.54 -9.89 17.85
C ASP A 430 26.47 -8.37 18.11
N SER A 431 27.59 -7.66 17.90
CA SER A 431 27.69 -6.19 18.00
C SER A 431 27.23 -5.43 16.74
N GLU A 432 27.08 -6.11 15.60
CA GLU A 432 26.38 -5.59 14.42
C GLU A 432 24.86 -5.78 14.63
N LEU A 433 24.45 -6.99 15.02
CA LEU A 433 23.05 -7.34 15.27
C LEU A 433 22.42 -6.53 16.43
N ALA A 434 23.11 -6.37 17.55
CA ALA A 434 22.62 -5.56 18.67
C ALA A 434 22.41 -4.08 18.29
N ARG A 435 23.24 -3.56 17.38
CA ARG A 435 23.12 -2.20 16.83
C ARG A 435 21.90 -2.06 15.93
N VAL A 436 21.68 -3.05 15.04
CA VAL A 436 20.49 -3.09 14.18
C VAL A 436 19.22 -3.18 15.01
N ARG A 437 19.09 -4.16 15.92
CA ARG A 437 17.90 -4.30 16.79
C ARG A 437 17.60 -3.01 17.58
N LYS A 438 18.63 -2.33 18.10
CA LYS A 438 18.48 -1.00 18.71
C LYS A 438 17.97 0.06 17.72
N SER A 439 18.50 0.10 16.50
CA SER A 439 18.07 1.05 15.46
C SER A 439 16.61 0.84 15.07
N LEU A 440 16.15 -0.41 14.97
CA LEU A 440 14.76 -0.73 14.62
C LEU A 440 13.81 -0.29 15.74
N ARG A 441 14.16 -0.60 16.99
CA ARG A 441 13.41 -0.13 18.17
C ARG A 441 13.37 1.40 18.29
N VAL A 442 14.42 2.11 17.88
CA VAL A 442 14.42 3.59 17.86
C VAL A 442 13.47 4.11 16.77
N GLY A 443 13.60 3.66 15.52
CA GLY A 443 12.71 4.10 14.43
C GLY A 443 11.22 3.78 14.70
N PHE A 444 10.95 2.66 15.39
CA PHE A 444 9.61 2.33 15.85
C PHE A 444 9.10 3.32 16.92
N LEU A 445 9.92 3.67 17.93
CA LEU A 445 9.55 4.65 18.95
C LEU A 445 9.38 6.06 18.38
N GLU A 446 10.17 6.43 17.37
CA GLU A 446 10.00 7.68 16.61
C GLU A 446 8.66 7.72 15.87
N LEU A 447 8.24 6.59 15.27
CA LEU A 447 6.95 6.46 14.60
C LEU A 447 5.75 6.51 15.56
N LEU A 448 5.89 6.02 16.80
CA LEU A 448 4.90 6.22 17.87
C LEU A 448 4.95 7.64 18.48
N GLY A 449 5.92 8.47 18.11
CA GLY A 449 6.16 9.80 18.65
C GLY A 449 5.28 10.92 18.06
N SER A 450 4.54 10.65 16.98
CA SER A 450 3.54 11.57 16.42
C SER A 450 2.15 10.94 16.38
N ASN A 451 1.11 11.78 16.46
CA ASN A 451 -0.27 11.32 16.44
C ASN A 451 -0.60 10.53 15.15
N SER A 452 -0.25 11.07 14.00
CA SER A 452 -0.40 10.45 12.67
C SER A 452 0.44 9.19 12.49
N GLY A 453 1.65 9.15 13.04
CA GLY A 453 2.49 7.96 13.03
C GLY A 453 1.87 6.81 13.84
N LEU A 454 1.42 7.11 15.06
CA LEU A 454 0.70 6.17 15.92
C LEU A 454 -0.63 5.73 15.29
N ALA A 455 -1.43 6.66 14.74
CA ALA A 455 -2.69 6.34 14.05
C ALA A 455 -2.44 5.36 12.89
N ARG A 456 -1.40 5.63 12.08
CA ARG A 456 -1.01 4.77 10.96
C ARG A 456 -0.60 3.38 11.41
N VAL A 457 0.26 3.24 12.42
CA VAL A 457 0.64 1.92 12.95
C VAL A 457 -0.57 1.16 13.50
N LEU A 458 -1.45 1.81 14.26
CA LEU A 458 -2.66 1.17 14.82
C LEU A 458 -3.57 0.64 13.69
N CYS A 459 -3.79 1.42 12.64
CA CYS A 459 -4.58 1.00 11.47
C CYS A 459 -3.89 -0.08 10.63
N GLU A 460 -2.60 0.06 10.33
CA GLU A 460 -1.84 -0.91 9.53
C GLU A 460 -1.80 -2.29 10.20
N TYR A 461 -1.51 -2.35 11.51
CA TYR A 461 -1.48 -3.61 12.24
C TYR A 461 -2.88 -4.21 12.42
N SER A 462 -3.90 -3.41 12.74
CA SER A 462 -5.28 -3.93 12.86
C SER A 462 -5.82 -4.47 11.53
N THR A 463 -5.57 -3.75 10.42
CA THR A 463 -6.02 -4.14 9.07
C THR A 463 -5.36 -5.41 8.54
N ARG A 464 -4.15 -5.71 9.03
CA ARG A 464 -3.31 -6.84 8.59
C ARG A 464 -3.37 -8.04 9.53
N ALA A 465 -3.15 -7.81 10.82
CA ALA A 465 -3.09 -8.84 11.87
C ALA A 465 -4.46 -9.10 12.54
N GLY A 466 -5.50 -8.33 12.20
CA GLY A 466 -6.81 -8.34 12.86
C GLY A 466 -6.84 -7.68 14.24
N ARG A 467 -5.71 -7.14 14.71
CA ARG A 467 -5.54 -6.54 16.05
C ARG A 467 -4.32 -5.62 16.08
N TRP A 468 -4.35 -4.55 16.89
CA TRP A 468 -3.25 -3.59 16.95
C TRP A 468 -2.08 -4.11 17.81
N GLU A 469 -2.35 -4.91 18.83
CA GLU A 469 -1.37 -5.41 19.82
C GLU A 469 -0.21 -6.20 19.19
N ALA A 470 -0.39 -6.71 17.97
CA ALA A 470 0.65 -7.34 17.17
C ALA A 470 1.90 -6.44 16.97
N LEU A 471 1.75 -5.11 17.06
CA LEU A 471 2.88 -4.15 17.05
C LEU A 471 3.85 -4.38 18.22
N VAL A 472 3.33 -4.76 19.40
CA VAL A 472 4.15 -4.99 20.60
C VAL A 472 4.93 -6.29 20.46
N GLU A 473 4.27 -7.33 19.92
CA GLU A 473 4.88 -8.63 19.65
C GLU A 473 5.92 -8.57 18.52
N GLU A 474 5.78 -7.66 17.56
CA GLU A 474 6.78 -7.49 16.49
C GLU A 474 8.10 -6.91 17.02
N VAL A 475 8.03 -5.88 17.87
CA VAL A 475 9.22 -5.34 18.57
C VAL A 475 9.89 -6.40 19.43
N GLN A 476 9.11 -7.22 20.17
CA GLN A 476 9.65 -8.33 20.95
C GLN A 476 10.31 -9.40 20.07
N ARG A 477 9.66 -9.81 18.96
CA ARG A 477 10.25 -10.74 17.97
C ARG A 477 11.55 -10.21 17.39
N ILE A 478 11.66 -8.90 17.10
CA ILE A 478 12.91 -8.26 16.66
C ILE A 478 13.99 -8.34 17.75
N GLU A 479 13.68 -8.10 19.02
CA GLU A 479 14.65 -8.22 20.13
C GLU A 479 15.10 -9.67 20.38
N GLU A 480 14.30 -10.67 20.04
CA GLU A 480 14.65 -12.10 20.10
C GLU A 480 15.63 -12.57 19.00
N VAL A 481 15.68 -11.92 17.82
CA VAL A 481 16.44 -12.41 16.65
C VAL A 481 17.91 -12.66 16.99
N THR A 482 18.42 -13.86 16.65
CA THR A 482 19.83 -14.25 16.81
C THR A 482 20.59 -14.28 15.47
N PRO A 483 21.94 -14.30 15.47
CA PRO A 483 22.72 -14.42 14.23
C PRO A 483 22.47 -15.72 13.45
N ARG A 484 22.01 -16.78 14.12
CA ARG A 484 21.63 -18.05 13.48
C ARG A 484 20.34 -17.89 12.68
N ASP A 485 19.37 -17.18 13.22
CA ASP A 485 18.08 -16.96 12.56
C ASP A 485 18.28 -16.12 11.29
N VAL A 486 19.08 -15.04 11.40
CA VAL A 486 19.50 -14.21 10.27
C VAL A 486 20.17 -15.05 9.19
N GLN A 487 21.14 -15.90 9.55
CA GLN A 487 21.84 -16.74 8.58
C GLN A 487 20.90 -17.79 7.93
N GLN A 488 19.99 -18.37 8.69
CA GLN A 488 19.02 -19.35 8.18
C GLN A 488 18.02 -18.70 7.21
N VAL A 489 17.51 -17.51 7.53
CA VAL A 489 16.57 -16.78 6.67
C VAL A 489 17.26 -16.19 5.44
N ALA A 490 18.49 -15.68 5.57
CA ALA A 490 19.27 -15.20 4.42
C ALA A 490 19.53 -16.30 3.38
N ARG A 491 19.73 -17.55 3.80
CA ARG A 491 19.88 -18.72 2.90
C ARG A 491 18.59 -19.13 2.18
N LEU A 492 17.42 -18.90 2.79
CA LEU A 492 16.12 -19.14 2.17
C LEU A 492 15.80 -18.02 1.17
N LEU A 493 15.93 -16.77 1.63
CA LEU A 493 15.62 -15.57 0.86
C LEU A 493 16.52 -15.40 -0.36
N PHE A 494 17.85 -15.47 -0.19
CA PHE A 494 18.81 -15.18 -1.25
C PHE A 494 19.23 -16.41 -2.07
N SER A 495 18.37 -17.43 -2.14
CA SER A 495 18.62 -18.62 -2.96
C SER A 495 18.34 -18.34 -4.45
N PRO A 496 19.06 -18.98 -5.40
CA PRO A 496 18.92 -18.68 -6.84
C PRO A 496 17.50 -18.91 -7.39
N ASP A 497 16.80 -19.94 -6.89
CA ASP A 497 15.45 -20.31 -7.34
C ASP A 497 14.39 -19.26 -6.97
N MET A 498 14.68 -18.47 -5.93
CA MET A 498 13.85 -17.36 -5.46
C MET A 498 14.18 -16.03 -6.17
N ARG A 499 15.13 -16.00 -7.12
CA ARG A 499 15.56 -14.75 -7.77
C ARG A 499 14.82 -14.43 -9.08
N VAL A 500 14.59 -13.13 -9.28
CA VAL A 500 14.41 -12.45 -10.56
C VAL A 500 15.29 -11.19 -10.64
N THR A 501 15.74 -10.79 -11.83
CA THR A 501 16.60 -9.61 -12.05
C THR A 501 16.10 -8.76 -13.21
N ALA A 502 16.42 -7.46 -13.18
CA ALA A 502 16.22 -6.58 -14.32
C ALA A 502 17.37 -5.56 -14.47
N HIS A 503 17.80 -5.35 -15.71
CA HIS A 503 18.89 -4.45 -16.09
C HIS A 503 18.32 -3.40 -17.05
N ALA A 504 18.08 -2.19 -16.53
CA ALA A 504 17.96 -1.01 -17.37
C ALA A 504 19.36 -0.61 -17.82
N VAL A 505 19.64 -0.74 -19.11
CA VAL A 505 20.92 -0.38 -19.74
C VAL A 505 20.73 0.91 -20.55
N SER A 506 21.78 1.71 -20.71
CA SER A 506 21.71 2.86 -21.63
C SER A 506 21.33 2.39 -23.04
N ALA A 507 20.52 3.19 -23.72
CA ALA A 507 20.50 3.23 -25.18
C ALA A 507 21.88 3.65 -25.76
#